data_AF-A0AA39MQU4-F1
#
_entry.id   AF-A0AA39MQU4-F1
#
_cell.length_a   1.000
_cell.length_b   1.000
_cell.length_c   1.000
_cell.angle_alpha   90.00
_cell.angle_beta   90.00
_cell.angle_gamma   90.00
#
_symmetry.space_group_name_H-M   'P 1'
#
loop_
_entity.id
_entity.type
_entity.pdbx_description
1 polymer ?
#
loop_
_entity_poly.entity_id
_entity_poly.type
_entity_poly.pdbx_seq_one_letter_code
_entity_poly.pdbx_strand_id
1 'polypeptide(L)'
;MRSPLWVSTLLFVVFLYGSAFLHIKVPPLRPGTAIQQLATSIDEEIIIFDAHARELGTFNSKLRSLKCKSLILSRELRQADDALVWFDRHTWLRYISKLKRIWNDAPDHQRTIDALKKCMQDVIFAVEEERSRSEAGIAQMRESAIVFNTPGWSYQDLVAA
;
A
#
# COMPACT_ATOMS: atom_id res chain seq x y z
N MET A 1 58.46 -40.14 25.06
CA MET A 1 58.06 -38.76 25.38
C MET A 1 56.55 -38.67 25.24
N ARG A 2 55.80 -38.51 26.34
CA ARG A 2 54.33 -38.42 26.32
C ARG A 2 53.94 -36.99 25.96
N SER A 3 53.22 -36.81 24.86
CA SER A 3 52.65 -35.51 24.51
C SER A 3 51.77 -35.02 25.67
N PRO A 4 51.85 -33.73 26.04
CA PRO A 4 51.11 -33.26 27.19
C PRO A 4 49.60 -33.26 26.90
N LEU A 5 48.80 -33.83 27.82
CA LEU A 5 47.34 -33.98 27.67
C LEU A 5 46.64 -32.66 27.30
N TRP A 6 47.11 -31.53 27.84
CA TRP A 6 46.57 -30.20 27.56
C TRP A 6 46.70 -29.78 26.09
N VAL A 7 47.68 -30.27 25.33
CA VAL A 7 47.80 -29.97 23.88
C VAL A 7 46.68 -30.67 23.09
N SER A 8 46.33 -31.90 23.49
CA SER A 8 45.23 -32.65 22.86
C SER A 8 43.88 -32.03 23.18
N THR A 9 43.67 -31.57 24.42
CA THR A 9 42.44 -30.90 24.83
C THR A 9 42.24 -29.57 24.09
N LEU A 10 43.32 -28.80 23.90
CA LEU A 10 43.28 -27.50 23.22
C LEU A 10 42.97 -27.67 21.72
N LEU A 11 43.56 -28.67 21.06
CA LEU A 11 43.22 -29.04 19.69
C LEU A 11 41.78 -29.51 19.54
N PHE A 12 41.26 -30.28 20.51
CA PHE A 12 39.88 -30.75 20.49
C PHE A 12 38.88 -29.61 20.65
N VAL A 13 39.16 -28.64 21.53
CA VAL A 13 38.33 -27.45 21.72
C VAL A 13 38.34 -26.57 20.47
N VAL A 14 39.51 -26.34 19.84
CA VAL A 14 39.60 -25.58 18.59
C VAL A 14 38.87 -26.28 17.44
N PHE A 15 38.97 -27.61 17.36
CA PHE A 15 38.28 -28.41 16.36
C PHE A 15 36.75 -28.37 16.55
N LEU A 16 36.26 -28.50 17.78
CA LEU A 16 34.83 -28.40 18.11
C LEU A 16 34.28 -26.99 17.88
N TYR A 17 35.05 -25.94 18.19
CA TYR A 17 34.62 -24.56 17.97
C TYR A 17 34.64 -24.17 16.48
N GLY A 18 35.67 -24.62 15.74
CA GLY A 18 35.77 -24.40 14.29
C GLY A 18 34.72 -25.17 13.50
N SER A 19 34.38 -26.40 13.93
CA SER A 19 33.30 -27.19 13.32
C SER A 19 31.92 -26.62 13.65
N ALA A 20 31.70 -26.13 14.88
CA ALA A 20 30.46 -25.44 15.23
C ALA A 20 30.22 -24.19 14.37
N PHE A 21 31.27 -23.44 14.04
CA PHE A 21 31.19 -22.27 13.15
C PHE A 21 30.81 -22.63 11.71
N LEU A 22 31.22 -23.81 11.22
CA LEU A 22 30.84 -24.32 9.90
C LEU A 22 29.40 -24.87 9.85
N HIS A 23 28.81 -25.17 11.02
CA HIS A 23 27.43 -25.67 11.14
C HIS A 23 26.38 -24.57 11.29
N ILE A 24 26.79 -23.30 11.47
CA ILE A 24 25.87 -22.16 11.43
C ILE A 24 25.47 -21.94 9.97
N LYS A 25 24.35 -22.54 9.56
CA LYS A 25 23.67 -22.25 8.29
C LYS A 25 23.09 -20.83 8.31
N VAL A 26 23.94 -19.81 8.25
CA VAL A 26 23.54 -18.52 7.67
C VAL A 26 23.73 -18.68 6.16
N PRO A 27 22.69 -18.52 5.34
CA PRO A 27 22.88 -18.54 3.89
C PRO A 27 23.94 -17.49 3.54
N PRO A 28 25.02 -17.84 2.81
CA PRO A 28 26.00 -16.87 2.38
C PRO A 28 25.38 -16.07 1.22
N LEU A 29 24.49 -15.14 1.55
CA LEU A 29 24.02 -14.12 0.63
C LEU A 29 25.22 -13.21 0.35
N ARG A 30 25.88 -13.42 -0.79
CA ARG A 30 26.91 -12.51 -1.27
C ARG A 30 26.34 -11.09 -1.24
N PRO A 31 27.10 -10.08 -0.78
CA PRO A 31 26.60 -8.72 -0.66
C PRO A 31 26.05 -8.16 -1.99
N GLY A 32 26.65 -8.55 -3.12
CA GLY A 32 26.11 -8.21 -4.44
C GLY A 32 24.72 -8.82 -4.73
N THR A 33 24.46 -10.05 -4.28
CA THR A 33 23.16 -10.71 -4.44
C THR A 33 22.11 -10.10 -3.52
N ALA A 34 22.48 -9.70 -2.31
CA ALA A 34 21.58 -9.00 -1.38
C ALA A 34 21.19 -7.61 -1.89
N ILE A 35 22.14 -6.85 -2.45
CA ILE A 35 21.86 -5.55 -3.10
C ILE A 35 20.94 -5.73 -4.31
N GLN A 36 21.17 -6.78 -5.11
CA GLN A 36 20.33 -7.07 -6.26
C GLN A 36 18.90 -7.43 -5.84
N GLN A 37 18.73 -8.22 -4.76
CA GLN A 37 17.40 -8.54 -4.21
C GLN A 37 16.68 -7.31 -3.65
N LEU A 38 17.42 -6.39 -3.03
CA LEU A 38 16.85 -5.12 -2.57
C LEU A 38 16.40 -4.26 -3.76
N ALA A 39 17.22 -4.14 -4.81
CA ALA A 39 16.86 -3.39 -6.00
C ALA A 39 15.59 -3.95 -6.67
N THR A 40 15.49 -5.29 -6.81
CA THR A 40 14.28 -5.93 -7.36
C THR A 40 13.05 -5.70 -6.49
N SER A 41 13.19 -5.76 -5.17
CA SER A 41 12.09 -5.48 -4.24
C SER A 41 11.62 -4.02 -4.32
N ILE A 42 12.54 -3.07 -4.46
CA ILE A 42 12.20 -1.65 -4.65
C ILE A 42 11.48 -1.44 -5.99
N ASP A 43 11.95 -2.07 -7.07
CA ASP A 43 11.31 -1.97 -8.38
C ASP A 43 9.87 -2.53 -8.36
N GLU A 44 9.64 -3.65 -7.66
CA GLU A 44 8.30 -4.23 -7.45
C GLU A 44 7.37 -3.25 -6.70
N GLU A 45 7.86 -2.63 -5.63
CA GLU A 45 7.10 -1.63 -4.85
C GLU A 45 6.78 -0.37 -5.66
N ILE A 46 7.72 0.10 -6.50
CA ILE A 46 7.48 1.24 -7.42
C ILE A 46 6.35 0.91 -8.39
N ILE A 47 6.30 -0.30 -8.94
CA ILE A 47 5.21 -0.73 -9.85
C ILE A 47 3.86 -0.70 -9.14
N ILE A 48 3.80 -1.17 -7.89
CA ILE A 48 2.57 -1.15 -7.08
C ILE A 48 2.13 0.29 -6.80
N PHE A 49 3.07 1.17 -6.44
CA PHE A 49 2.79 2.59 -6.22
C PHE A 49 2.25 3.28 -7.49
N ASP A 50 2.87 3.04 -8.64
CA ASP A 50 2.42 3.57 -9.94
C ASP A 50 1.02 3.07 -10.31
N ALA A 51 0.68 1.81 -9.97
CA ALA A 51 -0.66 1.28 -10.14
C ALA A 51 -1.69 2.04 -9.29
N HIS A 52 -1.39 2.28 -8.01
CA HIS A 52 -2.26 3.09 -7.13
C HIS A 52 -2.40 4.53 -7.62
N ALA A 53 -1.33 5.16 -8.09
CA ALA A 53 -1.37 6.51 -8.67
C ALA A 53 -2.29 6.57 -9.91
N ARG A 54 -2.27 5.52 -10.75
CA ARG A 54 -3.15 5.39 -11.92
C ARG A 54 -4.61 5.20 -11.53
N GLU A 55 -4.91 4.42 -10.49
CA GLU A 55 -6.28 4.28 -9.97
C GLU A 55 -6.81 5.62 -9.45
N LEU A 56 -6.00 6.36 -8.70
CA LEU A 56 -6.37 7.69 -8.21
C LEU A 56 -6.66 8.66 -9.37
N GLY A 57 -5.83 8.63 -10.41
CA GLY A 57 -6.07 9.38 -11.65
C GLY A 57 -7.40 9.00 -12.32
N THR A 58 -7.74 7.72 -12.32
CA THR A 58 -9.00 7.19 -12.85
C THR A 58 -10.20 7.70 -12.05
N PHE A 59 -10.14 7.66 -10.71
CA PHE A 59 -11.19 8.22 -9.85
C PHE A 59 -11.40 9.71 -10.10
N ASN A 60 -10.32 10.48 -10.18
CA ASN A 60 -10.37 11.91 -10.45
C ASN A 60 -11.02 12.21 -11.82
N SER A 61 -10.68 11.45 -12.86
CA SER A 61 -11.29 11.60 -14.18
C SER A 61 -12.80 11.32 -14.17
N LYS A 62 -13.25 10.28 -13.44
CA LYS A 62 -14.67 9.93 -13.28
C LYS A 62 -15.43 11.01 -12.52
N LEU A 63 -14.88 11.53 -11.42
CA LEU A 63 -15.48 12.63 -10.67
C LEU A 63 -15.63 13.89 -11.52
N ARG A 64 -14.61 14.24 -12.31
CA ARG A 64 -14.66 15.38 -13.24
C ARG A 64 -15.73 15.19 -14.31
N SER A 65 -15.85 13.98 -14.85
CA SER A 65 -16.91 13.61 -15.81
C SER A 65 -18.31 13.78 -15.20
N LEU A 66 -18.54 13.26 -13.99
CA LEU A 66 -19.81 13.42 -13.27
C LEU A 66 -20.15 14.88 -13.00
N LYS A 67 -19.16 15.69 -12.61
CA LYS A 67 -19.33 17.14 -12.42
C LYS A 67 -19.73 17.84 -13.73
N CYS A 68 -19.11 17.49 -14.86
CA CYS A 68 -19.51 18.01 -16.16
C CYS A 68 -20.95 17.63 -16.51
N LYS A 69 -21.35 16.37 -16.28
CA LYS A 69 -22.73 15.90 -16.53
C LYS A 69 -23.75 16.67 -15.67
N SER A 70 -23.45 16.91 -14.39
CA SER A 70 -24.36 17.69 -13.53
C SER A 70 -24.53 19.14 -14.00
N LEU A 71 -23.45 19.77 -14.48
CA LEU A 71 -23.50 21.11 -15.05
C LEU A 71 -24.31 21.15 -16.35
N ILE A 72 -24.21 20.13 -17.19
CA ILE A 72 -25.03 20.01 -18.41
C ILE A 72 -26.52 19.88 -18.03
N LEU A 73 -26.86 18.97 -17.11
CA LEU A 73 -28.23 18.80 -16.62
C LEU A 73 -28.80 20.11 -16.03
N SER A 74 -28.00 20.82 -15.23
CA SER A 74 -28.40 22.12 -14.67
C SER A 74 -28.64 23.17 -15.76
N ARG A 75 -27.81 23.21 -16.81
CA ARG A 75 -28.00 24.10 -17.95
C ARG A 75 -29.25 23.72 -18.76
N GLU A 76 -29.49 22.43 -18.99
CA GLU A 76 -30.68 21.95 -19.69
C GLU A 76 -31.97 22.33 -18.96
N LEU A 77 -31.98 22.25 -17.63
CA LEU A 77 -33.09 22.69 -16.78
C LEU A 77 -33.34 24.19 -16.95
N ARG A 78 -32.29 25.00 -16.79
CA ARG A 78 -32.41 26.47 -16.93
C ARG A 78 -32.89 26.89 -18.31
N GLN A 79 -32.41 26.24 -19.37
CA GLN A 79 -32.92 26.48 -20.72
C GLN A 79 -34.38 26.06 -20.91
N ALA A 80 -34.83 25.02 -20.20
CA ALA A 80 -36.22 24.62 -20.22
C ALA A 80 -37.10 25.64 -19.48
N ASP A 81 -36.62 26.18 -18.35
CA ASP A 81 -37.28 27.25 -17.60
C ASP A 81 -37.39 28.53 -18.44
N ASP A 82 -36.30 28.96 -19.07
CA ASP A 82 -36.24 30.18 -19.89
C ASP A 82 -37.15 30.08 -21.14
N ALA A 83 -37.32 28.87 -21.69
CA ALA A 83 -38.17 28.62 -22.85
C ALA A 83 -39.64 28.34 -22.50
N LEU A 84 -40.01 28.33 -21.21
CA LEU A 84 -41.35 28.00 -20.77
C LEU A 84 -42.31 29.18 -21.00
N VAL A 85 -43.18 29.05 -21.99
CA VAL A 85 -44.33 29.93 -22.16
C VAL A 85 -45.54 29.25 -21.52
N TRP A 86 -46.01 29.82 -20.41
CA TRP A 86 -47.07 29.24 -19.56
C TRP A 86 -48.37 28.91 -20.29
N PHE A 87 -48.71 29.67 -21.33
CA PHE A 87 -49.95 29.51 -22.06
C PHE A 87 -49.83 28.69 -23.35
N ASP A 88 -48.61 28.32 -23.77
CA ASP A 88 -48.43 27.42 -24.91
C ASP A 88 -48.26 25.96 -24.43
N ARG A 89 -49.25 25.15 -24.81
CA ARG A 89 -49.32 23.71 -24.52
C ARG A 89 -48.09 22.96 -25.06
N HIS A 90 -47.54 23.38 -26.20
CA HIS A 90 -46.40 22.69 -26.80
C HIS A 90 -45.11 22.91 -26.00
N THR A 91 -44.82 24.14 -25.56
CA THR A 91 -43.71 24.40 -24.62
C THR A 91 -43.90 23.68 -23.28
N TRP A 92 -45.11 23.63 -22.75
CA TRP A 92 -45.38 22.98 -21.46
C TRP A 92 -45.14 21.47 -21.50
N LEU A 93 -45.60 20.78 -22.55
CA LEU A 93 -45.33 19.35 -22.74
C LEU A 93 -43.84 19.05 -22.92
N ARG A 94 -43.12 19.92 -23.65
CA ARG A 94 -41.67 19.79 -23.86
C ARG A 94 -40.89 19.98 -22.56
N TYR A 95 -41.32 20.93 -21.74
CA TYR A 95 -40.75 21.22 -20.42
C TYR A 95 -40.89 20.01 -19.48
N ILE A 96 -42.10 19.45 -19.35
CA ILE A 96 -42.35 18.27 -18.51
C ILE A 96 -41.56 17.04 -18.99
N SER A 97 -41.45 16.85 -20.31
CA SER A 97 -40.65 15.76 -20.86
C SER A 97 -39.17 15.89 -20.46
N LYS A 98 -38.59 17.10 -20.53
CA LYS A 98 -37.21 17.37 -20.08
C LYS A 98 -37.05 17.14 -18.57
N LEU A 99 -37.98 17.64 -17.77
CA LEU A 99 -37.98 17.44 -16.31
C LEU A 99 -38.04 15.96 -15.93
N LYS A 100 -38.92 15.18 -16.59
CA LYS A 100 -39.03 13.74 -16.37
C LYS A 100 -37.71 13.02 -16.67
N ARG A 101 -37.02 13.42 -17.75
CA ARG A 101 -35.71 12.86 -18.09
C ARG A 101 -34.66 13.20 -17.01
N ILE A 102 -34.55 14.47 -16.62
CA ILE A 102 -33.59 14.91 -15.59
C ILE A 102 -33.86 14.19 -14.26
N TRP A 103 -35.13 14.05 -13.89
CA TRP A 103 -35.55 13.34 -12.69
C TRP A 103 -35.17 11.86 -12.71
N ASN A 104 -35.27 11.22 -13.87
CA ASN A 104 -34.86 9.81 -14.02
C ASN A 104 -33.34 9.65 -14.04
N ASP A 105 -32.59 10.59 -14.63
CA ASP A 105 -31.13 10.52 -14.72
C ASP A 105 -30.45 10.82 -13.38
N ALA A 106 -31.01 11.69 -12.54
CA ALA A 106 -30.37 12.13 -11.30
C ALA A 106 -30.09 10.97 -10.30
N PRO A 107 -31.03 10.04 -10.02
CA PRO A 107 -30.77 8.87 -9.19
C PRO A 107 -29.64 7.97 -9.71
N ASP A 108 -29.52 7.80 -11.03
CA ASP A 108 -28.46 6.97 -11.61
C ASP A 108 -27.07 7.60 -11.46
N HIS A 109 -26.98 8.92 -11.59
CA HIS A 109 -25.75 9.66 -11.30
C HIS A 109 -25.40 9.56 -9.82
N GLN A 110 -26.40 9.65 -8.92
CA GLN A 110 -26.19 9.48 -7.49
C GLN A 110 -25.69 8.08 -7.12
N ARG A 111 -26.30 7.02 -7.67
CA ARG A 111 -25.83 5.63 -7.50
C ARG A 111 -24.39 5.46 -7.97
N THR A 112 -24.03 6.09 -9.08
CA THR A 112 -22.66 6.05 -9.61
C THR A 112 -21.68 6.75 -8.66
N ILE A 113 -22.06 7.90 -8.08
CA ILE A 113 -21.26 8.60 -7.07
C ILE A 113 -21.09 7.74 -5.81
N ASP A 114 -22.16 7.13 -5.32
CA ASP A 114 -22.13 6.31 -4.11
C ASP A 114 -21.26 5.06 -4.30
N ALA A 115 -21.37 4.39 -5.46
CA ALA A 115 -20.50 3.26 -5.81
C ALA A 115 -19.03 3.69 -5.93
N LEU A 116 -18.77 4.85 -6.53
CA LEU A 116 -17.42 5.39 -6.65
C LEU A 116 -16.83 5.73 -5.29
N LYS A 117 -17.62 6.35 -4.41
CA LYS A 117 -17.23 6.68 -3.04
C LYS A 117 -16.87 5.43 -2.25
N LYS A 118 -17.70 4.38 -2.34
CA LYS A 118 -17.44 3.10 -1.68
C LYS A 118 -16.13 2.48 -2.18
N CYS A 119 -15.93 2.43 -3.50
CA CYS A 119 -14.71 1.92 -4.10
C CYS A 119 -13.46 2.70 -3.66
N MET A 120 -13.53 4.03 -3.59
CA MET A 120 -12.43 4.85 -3.07
C MET A 120 -12.16 4.57 -1.59
N GLN A 121 -13.20 4.38 -0.77
CA GLN A 121 -13.04 4.02 0.64
C GLN A 121 -12.36 2.66 0.80
N ASP A 122 -12.78 1.65 0.03
CA ASP A 122 -12.19 0.31 0.06
C ASP A 122 -10.69 0.36 -0.30
N VAL A 123 -10.31 1.14 -1.32
CA VAL A 123 -8.90 1.35 -1.69
C VAL A 123 -8.11 2.04 -0.57
N ILE A 124 -8.68 3.08 0.06
CA ILE A 124 -8.02 3.78 1.18
C ILE A 124 -7.82 2.82 2.37
N PHE A 125 -8.82 2.02 2.71
CA PHE A 125 -8.70 1.04 3.80
C PHE A 125 -7.63 -0.01 3.50
N ALA A 126 -7.57 -0.54 2.28
CA ALA A 126 -6.54 -1.49 1.88
C ALA A 126 -5.13 -0.89 1.98
N VAL A 127 -4.96 0.36 1.54
CA VAL A 127 -3.68 1.08 1.64
C VAL A 127 -3.29 1.35 3.10
N GLU A 128 -4.23 1.74 3.96
CA GLU A 128 -3.96 1.98 5.38
C GLU A 128 -3.60 0.69 6.13
N GLU A 129 -4.20 -0.45 5.76
CA GLU A 129 -3.85 -1.76 6.29
C GLU A 129 -2.42 -2.17 5.89
N GLU A 130 -2.06 -1.98 4.61
CA GLU A 130 -0.71 -2.26 4.12
C GLU A 130 0.33 -1.37 4.81
N ARG A 131 0.01 -0.08 4.97
CA ARG A 131 0.84 0.86 5.72
C ARG A 131 1.05 0.38 7.16
N SER A 132 0.00 -0.03 7.84
CA SER A 132 0.08 -0.54 9.22
C SER A 132 0.97 -1.79 9.31
N ARG A 133 0.87 -2.71 8.34
CA ARG A 133 1.75 -3.89 8.25
C ARG A 133 3.21 -3.51 8.01
N SER A 134 3.46 -2.56 7.11
CA SER A 134 4.81 -2.05 6.83
C SER A 134 5.43 -1.36 8.06
N GLU A 135 4.67 -0.49 8.75
CA GLU A 135 5.12 0.18 9.97
C GLU A 135 5.44 -0.83 11.09
N ALA A 136 4.63 -1.89 11.25
CA ALA A 136 4.92 -2.96 12.19
C ALA A 136 6.20 -3.74 11.83
N GLY A 137 6.43 -4.02 10.55
CA GLY A 137 7.67 -4.65 10.06
C GLY A 137 8.90 -3.77 10.32
N ILE A 138 8.80 -2.46 10.09
CA ILE A 138 9.86 -1.49 10.38
C ILE A 138 10.14 -1.43 11.89
N ALA A 139 9.10 -1.43 12.73
CA ALA A 139 9.24 -1.44 14.19
C ALA A 139 9.95 -2.73 14.68
N GLN A 140 9.56 -3.89 14.16
CA GLN A 140 10.22 -5.17 14.48
C GLN A 140 11.68 -5.18 14.03
N MET A 141 11.98 -4.68 12.83
CA MET A 141 13.35 -4.53 12.35
C MET A 141 14.16 -3.60 13.27
N ARG A 142 13.58 -2.48 13.69
CA ARG A 142 14.21 -1.54 14.62
C ARG A 142 14.49 -2.18 15.98
N GLU A 143 13.56 -2.94 16.54
CA GLU A 143 13.77 -3.68 17.79
C GLU A 143 14.88 -4.73 17.65
N SER A 144 14.88 -5.50 16.57
CA SER A 144 15.93 -6.48 16.31
C SER A 144 17.31 -5.81 16.15
N ALA A 145 17.38 -4.66 15.48
CA ALA A 145 18.62 -3.89 15.33
C ALA A 145 19.11 -3.29 16.66
N ILE A 146 18.21 -2.96 17.59
CA ILE A 146 18.58 -2.50 18.96
C ILE A 146 19.13 -3.68 19.78
N VAL A 147 18.58 -4.88 19.64
CA VAL A 147 19.10 -6.10 20.28
C VAL A 147 20.51 -6.43 19.81
N PHE A 148 20.87 -6.11 18.57
CA PHE A 148 22.25 -6.25 18.08
C PHE A 148 23.19 -5.12 18.51
N ASN A 149 22.66 -3.99 18.98
CA ASN A 149 23.43 -2.79 19.36
C ASN A 149 23.52 -2.57 20.88
N THR A 150 23.07 -3.50 21.73
CA THR A 150 23.23 -3.38 23.18
C THR A 150 24.71 -3.48 23.58
N PRO A 151 25.34 -2.39 24.06
CA PRO A 151 26.68 -2.43 24.60
C PRO A 151 26.54 -2.92 26.06
N GLY A 152 26.60 -4.23 26.27
CA GLY A 152 26.42 -4.75 27.63
C GLY A 152 26.71 -6.22 27.85
N TRP A 153 26.77 -7.06 26.82
CA TRP A 153 27.18 -8.45 27.02
C TRP A 153 28.69 -8.56 26.87
N SER A 154 29.39 -8.19 27.95
CA SER A 154 30.80 -8.53 28.14
C SER A 154 30.92 -10.04 28.25
N TYR A 155 31.85 -10.62 27.49
CA TYR A 155 32.23 -12.03 27.52
C TYR A 155 32.63 -12.52 28.93
N GLN A 156 32.81 -11.61 29.90
CA GLN A 156 33.18 -11.92 31.28
C GLN A 156 32.01 -12.41 32.15
N ASP A 157 30.75 -12.11 31.79
CA ASP A 157 29.59 -12.51 32.61
C ASP A 157 29.17 -13.98 32.40
N LEU A 158 29.64 -14.62 31.32
CA LEU A 158 29.36 -16.04 31.01
C LEU A 158 30.37 -17.02 31.63
N VAL A 159 31.48 -16.52 32.21
CA VAL A 159 32.53 -17.36 32.81
C VAL A 159 32.36 -17.50 34.34
N ALA A 160 31.36 -16.85 34.92
CA ALA A 160 31.10 -16.84 36.36
C ALA A 160 29.86 -17.66 36.80
N ALA A 161 29.25 -18.45 35.92
CA ALA A 161 28.14 -19.36 36.24
C ALA A 161 28.56 -20.83 36.24
#